data_AF-A0A4P5XRR8-F1
#
_entry.id   AF-A0A4P5XRR8-F1
#
_cell.length_a   1.000
_cell.length_b   1.000
_cell.length_c   1.000
_cell.angle_alpha   90.00
_cell.angle_beta   90.00
_cell.angle_gamma   90.00
#
_symmetry.space_group_name_H-M   'P 1'
#
loop_
_entity.id
_entity.type
_entity.pdbx_description
1 polymer ?
#
loop_
_entity_poly.entity_id
_entity_poly.type
_entity_poly.pdbx_seq_one_letter_code
_entity_poly.pdbx_strand_id
1 'polypeptide(L)'
;MSDQTQANRSELRPHTHDGSPELSSRFVPLADGRVARFDTVDPIESAVPTPEFDTAPAPRHNEMLAHARKLVDDLGLRFSEIDRREQILADQLQQLEHERRELRLWKQEAEQELQSKEDILRQRDATLAEQIASQQSVIEQLRAEHDELAKRREQLESDRIRLLAEVGSKVAAEREQLQQAIAAAGTDRQVLQAEFDRQRQQLDEAYRGKLLELDAAKSRLRQDVTEEVLTVELRAERESLIRERTEFDDVRTQFFAQRDRERAELDHLREVHESAVTRVRHELLAQRQQQLADLEVATRAEEAKLQEGQEAFAWQREQQLTELRHERAVLENRLRFQQEHLAKARQEIEAAQNEFRRESQRARGQLEEGDAIIRLRQSQLDRVRALLEERERSVNREREMLFKSQRAFEQFTEHDRERIKLEREEWDHERGGQLADLRRQQDMLALHANNLEGRRERLDKLRAELEETHRTTLEMRMAIEEAWAQMTQTCGVDVAQQRLDQAQQQLSGHYRGLRDSLIEQRHELDEMRQLFQTQRDEFRAEQQTLSEWAASQDRTLRTREGDLQTQAEQLDVRESAWRSASQRWINEKIEAEAVIRDLLQQLTSLTEPTSPVSMWPHPSMPVYE
;
A
#
# COMPACT_ATOMS: atom_id res chain seq x y z
N MET A 1 41.97 38.69 0.52
CA MET A 1 41.76 39.06 1.94
C MET A 1 41.04 37.92 2.60
N SER A 2 41.36 37.63 3.87
CA SER A 2 40.57 36.75 4.76
C SER A 2 40.34 35.31 4.26
N ASP A 3 41.43 34.54 4.10
CA ASP A 3 41.36 33.10 4.32
C ASP A 3 41.15 32.81 5.81
N GLN A 4 40.23 31.91 6.16
CA GLN A 4 40.15 31.31 7.50
C GLN A 4 39.82 29.81 7.42
N THR A 5 40.81 29.02 7.00
CA THR A 5 40.85 27.58 7.26
C THR A 5 41.34 27.33 8.68
N GLN A 6 40.46 26.95 9.60
CA GLN A 6 40.87 26.40 10.89
C GLN A 6 40.99 24.88 10.80
N ALA A 7 42.23 24.39 10.89
CA ALA A 7 42.50 23.00 11.22
C ALA A 7 42.63 22.85 12.74
N ASN A 8 42.26 21.69 13.27
CA ASN A 8 42.97 21.12 14.42
C ASN A 8 42.87 19.58 14.38
N ARG A 9 43.93 18.91 14.86
CA ARG A 9 44.16 17.48 14.60
C ARG A 9 44.98 16.86 15.74
N SER A 10 44.29 16.42 16.78
CA SER A 10 44.82 15.67 17.93
C SER A 10 43.64 14.93 18.60
N GLU A 11 43.80 13.77 19.24
CA GLU A 11 45.01 12.96 19.44
C GLU A 11 44.70 11.46 19.56
N LEU A 12 45.75 10.64 19.57
CA LEU A 12 45.67 9.18 19.59
C LEU A 12 45.12 8.63 20.92
N ARG A 13 44.33 7.55 20.85
CA ARG A 13 44.09 6.64 21.98
C ARG A 13 44.68 5.25 21.69
N PRO A 14 45.60 4.78 22.53
CA PRO A 14 45.81 3.35 22.77
C PRO A 14 45.44 2.99 24.22
N HIS A 15 44.68 1.91 24.43
CA HIS A 15 44.93 0.90 25.47
C HIS A 15 43.92 -0.25 25.37
N THR A 16 44.32 -1.41 25.91
CA THR A 16 43.69 -2.72 25.68
C THR A 16 43.24 -3.37 26.99
N HIS A 17 41.94 -3.60 27.12
CA HIS A 17 41.28 -4.69 27.88
C HIS A 17 40.03 -5.02 27.04
N ASP A 18 39.76 -6.23 26.56
CA ASP A 18 39.88 -7.57 27.17
C ASP A 18 38.84 -7.82 28.28
N GLY A 19 38.18 -8.99 28.23
CA GLY A 19 37.00 -9.31 29.04
C GLY A 19 35.68 -9.50 28.26
N SER A 20 35.60 -10.55 27.43
CA SER A 20 34.33 -11.02 26.85
C SER A 20 33.46 -11.73 27.89
N PRO A 21 32.16 -11.42 28.03
CA PRO A 21 31.23 -12.25 28.78
C PRO A 21 30.79 -13.47 27.94
N GLU A 22 30.87 -14.67 28.51
CA GLU A 22 30.52 -15.91 27.81
C GLU A 22 29.00 -16.06 27.61
N LEU A 23 28.57 -16.32 26.37
CA LEU A 23 27.22 -16.81 26.09
C LEU A 23 27.15 -18.31 26.44
N SER A 24 26.79 -18.60 27.68
CA SER A 24 26.63 -19.97 28.21
C SER A 24 25.47 -20.72 27.53
N SER A 25 25.77 -21.32 26.37
CA SER A 25 24.90 -22.30 25.74
C SER A 25 24.92 -23.59 26.56
N ARG A 26 23.78 -23.96 27.15
CA ARG A 26 23.53 -25.31 27.66
C ARG A 26 22.20 -25.86 27.17
N PHE A 27 22.23 -26.39 25.95
CA PHE A 27 21.45 -27.59 25.66
C PHE A 27 21.78 -28.67 26.69
N VAL A 28 20.75 -29.36 27.20
CA VAL A 28 20.89 -30.60 27.97
C VAL A 28 20.07 -31.67 27.23
N PRO A 29 20.68 -32.77 26.76
CA PRO A 29 19.95 -33.82 26.06
C PRO A 29 19.13 -34.69 27.03
N LEU A 30 18.01 -35.24 26.55
CA LEU A 30 17.11 -36.07 27.33
C LEU A 30 17.21 -37.56 26.93
N ALA A 31 18.24 -38.23 27.46
CA ALA A 31 18.40 -39.69 27.57
C ALA A 31 19.49 -39.93 28.64
N ASP A 32 19.41 -40.94 29.52
CA ASP A 32 18.77 -42.24 29.38
C ASP A 32 18.13 -42.71 30.71
N GLY A 33 17.29 -43.75 30.66
CA GLY A 33 16.37 -44.09 31.76
C GLY A 33 16.95 -44.90 32.93
N ARG A 34 16.33 -44.76 34.12
CA ARG A 34 16.28 -45.82 35.15
C ARG A 34 14.94 -45.84 35.87
N VAL A 35 14.51 -47.03 36.25
CA VAL A 35 13.15 -47.37 36.71
C VAL A 35 12.99 -47.13 38.22
N ALA A 36 11.77 -46.80 38.62
CA ALA A 36 11.38 -46.52 40.00
C ALA A 36 11.69 -47.65 41.00
N ARG A 37 11.91 -47.24 42.26
CA ARG A 37 11.49 -47.99 43.45
C ARG A 37 10.86 -47.04 44.46
N PHE A 38 9.78 -47.50 45.07
CA PHE A 38 9.24 -46.95 46.31
C PHE A 38 9.97 -47.57 47.51
N ASP A 39 9.67 -47.06 48.70
CA ASP A 39 10.20 -47.44 50.01
C ASP A 39 11.70 -47.05 50.22
N THR A 40 12.14 -46.65 51.42
CA THR A 40 11.52 -46.78 52.76
C THR A 40 11.37 -45.44 53.48
N VAL A 41 10.45 -45.41 54.46
CA VAL A 41 10.38 -44.37 55.50
C VAL A 41 11.49 -44.61 56.53
N ASP A 42 12.19 -43.55 56.95
CA ASP A 42 12.93 -43.49 58.22
C ASP A 42 12.40 -42.32 59.07
N PRO A 43 12.31 -42.45 60.41
CA PRO A 43 11.58 -41.51 61.26
C PRO A 43 12.43 -40.32 61.71
N ILE A 44 11.77 -39.15 61.85
CA ILE A 44 12.37 -37.99 62.53
C ILE A 44 12.27 -38.20 64.04
N GLU A 45 13.42 -38.19 64.72
CA GLU A 45 13.50 -38.19 66.18
C GLU A 45 12.78 -36.97 66.76
N SER A 46 11.81 -37.21 67.66
CA SER A 46 11.16 -36.16 68.44
C SER A 46 11.25 -36.51 69.92
N ALA A 47 12.04 -35.73 70.66
CA ALA A 47 12.26 -35.95 72.08
C ALA A 47 10.99 -35.58 72.88
N VAL A 48 10.42 -36.57 73.57
CA VAL A 48 9.29 -36.38 74.49
C VAL A 48 9.80 -36.57 75.94
N PRO A 49 9.67 -35.57 76.82
CA PRO A 49 10.05 -35.72 78.22
C PRO A 49 9.05 -36.60 78.98
N THR A 50 9.55 -37.47 79.85
CA THR A 50 8.75 -38.35 80.70
C THR A 50 8.15 -37.61 81.90
N PRO A 51 6.84 -37.70 82.17
CA PRO A 51 6.28 -37.38 83.47
C PRO A 51 6.40 -38.60 84.42
N GLU A 52 6.76 -38.35 85.68
CA GLU A 52 6.81 -39.38 86.72
C GLU A 52 5.40 -39.74 87.21
N PHE A 53 5.20 -40.99 87.63
CA PHE A 53 3.94 -41.47 88.19
C PHE A 53 3.97 -41.44 89.72
N ASP A 54 2.96 -40.85 90.35
CA ASP A 54 2.67 -41.11 91.76
C ASP A 54 1.15 -41.15 92.06
N THR A 55 0.79 -41.63 93.25
CA THR A 55 -0.43 -42.42 93.51
C THR A 55 -1.82 -41.74 93.44
N ALA A 56 -2.77 -42.49 92.83
CA ALA A 56 -4.20 -42.66 93.18
C ALA A 56 -5.20 -41.47 93.02
N PRO A 57 -6.53 -41.75 93.02
CA PRO A 57 -7.26 -42.94 92.57
C PRO A 57 -8.11 -42.66 91.30
N ALA A 58 -8.72 -43.70 90.71
CA ALA A 58 -9.58 -43.57 89.52
C ALA A 58 -10.84 -42.71 89.82
N PRO A 59 -11.28 -41.82 88.88
CA PRO A 59 -11.86 -42.27 87.61
C PRO A 59 -11.53 -41.37 86.39
N ARG A 60 -10.65 -41.81 85.48
CA ARG A 60 -10.29 -41.04 84.25
C ARG A 60 -10.28 -41.79 82.92
N HIS A 61 -10.62 -43.09 82.89
CA HIS A 61 -10.55 -43.88 81.64
C HIS A 61 -11.49 -43.34 80.54
N ASN A 62 -12.71 -42.89 80.91
CA ASN A 62 -13.65 -42.28 79.97
C ASN A 62 -13.16 -40.93 79.42
N GLU A 63 -12.42 -40.14 80.19
CA GLU A 63 -11.86 -38.85 79.74
C GLU A 63 -10.72 -39.08 78.73
N MET A 64 -9.85 -40.06 78.98
CA MET A 64 -8.82 -40.48 78.03
C MET A 64 -9.42 -41.04 76.74
N LEU A 65 -10.47 -41.88 76.83
CA LEU A 65 -11.18 -42.39 75.64
C LEU A 65 -11.91 -41.29 74.88
N ALA A 66 -12.44 -40.25 75.57
CA ALA A 66 -13.02 -39.08 74.92
C ALA A 66 -11.96 -38.21 74.23
N HIS A 67 -10.78 -38.04 74.83
CA HIS A 67 -9.65 -37.35 74.18
C HIS A 67 -9.09 -38.14 72.99
N ALA A 68 -8.98 -39.46 73.10
CA ALA A 68 -8.56 -40.33 72.01
C ALA A 68 -9.57 -40.29 70.85
N ARG A 69 -10.87 -40.31 71.12
CA ARG A 69 -11.91 -40.08 70.10
C ARG A 69 -11.75 -38.72 69.43
N LYS A 70 -11.68 -37.63 70.21
CA LYS A 70 -11.46 -36.28 69.66
C LYS A 70 -10.22 -36.21 68.76
N LEU A 71 -9.11 -36.86 69.13
CA LEU A 71 -7.91 -36.93 68.30
C LEU A 71 -8.09 -37.76 67.02
N VAL A 72 -8.85 -38.86 67.08
CA VAL A 72 -9.22 -39.64 65.88
C VAL A 72 -10.17 -38.85 64.97
N ASP A 73 -11.11 -38.10 65.53
CA ASP A 73 -12.03 -37.23 64.80
C ASP A 73 -11.26 -36.06 64.14
N ASP A 74 -10.32 -35.43 64.86
CA ASP A 74 -9.45 -34.35 64.36
C ASP A 74 -8.49 -34.83 63.27
N LEU A 75 -7.93 -36.05 63.43
CA LEU A 75 -7.12 -36.70 62.38
C LEU A 75 -7.97 -37.09 61.17
N GLY A 76 -9.19 -37.62 61.36
CA GLY A 76 -10.12 -37.92 60.27
C GLY A 76 -10.52 -36.67 59.47
N LEU A 77 -10.76 -35.55 60.17
CA LEU A 77 -10.96 -34.25 59.52
C LEU A 77 -9.73 -33.83 58.70
N ARG A 78 -8.53 -33.89 59.28
CA ARG A 78 -7.27 -33.55 58.58
C ARG A 78 -7.01 -34.45 57.37
N PHE A 79 -7.23 -35.76 57.46
CA PHE A 79 -7.15 -36.65 56.31
C PHE A 79 -8.16 -36.26 55.23
N SER A 80 -9.43 -36.02 55.59
CA SER A 80 -10.44 -35.55 54.62
C SER A 80 -10.12 -34.17 53.99
N GLU A 81 -9.33 -33.34 54.67
CA GLU A 81 -8.84 -32.07 54.14
C GLU A 81 -7.63 -32.27 53.21
N ILE A 82 -6.74 -33.22 53.54
CA ILE A 82 -5.64 -33.65 52.66
C ILE A 82 -6.22 -34.28 51.38
N ASP A 83 -7.16 -35.23 51.50
CA ASP A 83 -7.85 -35.85 50.35
C ASP A 83 -8.46 -34.80 49.41
N ARG A 84 -9.10 -33.76 49.97
CA ARG A 84 -9.65 -32.62 49.19
C ARG A 84 -8.56 -31.79 48.53
N ARG A 85 -7.45 -31.52 49.21
CA ARG A 85 -6.31 -30.79 48.65
C ARG A 85 -5.63 -31.60 47.54
N GLU A 86 -5.50 -32.91 47.69
CA GLU A 86 -4.99 -33.82 46.66
C GLU A 86 -5.93 -33.90 45.45
N GLN A 87 -7.25 -33.95 45.65
CA GLN A 87 -8.25 -33.85 44.57
C GLN A 87 -8.13 -32.52 43.82
N ILE A 88 -8.09 -31.38 44.53
CA ILE A 88 -7.92 -30.05 43.92
C ILE A 88 -6.60 -29.96 43.13
N LEU A 89 -5.50 -30.51 43.65
CA LEU A 89 -4.22 -30.55 42.95
C LEU A 89 -4.25 -31.49 41.73
N ALA A 90 -4.95 -32.62 41.80
CA ALA A 90 -5.14 -33.53 40.68
C ALA A 90 -5.98 -32.88 39.56
N ASP A 91 -7.05 -32.17 39.91
CA ASP A 91 -7.88 -31.41 38.97
C ASP A 91 -7.08 -30.28 38.31
N GLN A 92 -6.28 -29.52 39.09
CA GLN A 92 -5.38 -28.49 38.56
C GLN A 92 -4.31 -29.07 37.64
N LEU A 93 -3.75 -30.24 37.95
CA LEU A 93 -2.79 -30.93 37.07
C LEU A 93 -3.47 -31.41 35.78
N GLN A 94 -4.71 -31.90 35.84
CA GLN A 94 -5.48 -32.26 34.64
C GLN A 94 -5.82 -31.04 33.78
N GLN A 95 -6.16 -29.90 34.38
CA GLN A 95 -6.38 -28.62 33.67
C GLN A 95 -5.08 -28.15 32.98
N LEU A 96 -3.96 -28.12 33.68
CA LEU A 96 -2.65 -27.78 33.09
C LEU A 96 -2.22 -28.77 32.01
N GLU A 97 -2.57 -30.05 32.12
CA GLU A 97 -2.37 -31.03 31.04
C GLU A 97 -3.28 -30.78 29.83
N HIS A 98 -4.52 -30.35 30.04
CA HIS A 98 -5.47 -30.01 28.99
C HIS A 98 -5.01 -28.78 28.21
N GLU A 99 -4.71 -27.67 28.91
CA GLU A 99 -4.12 -26.45 28.34
C GLU A 99 -2.83 -26.77 27.55
N ARG A 100 -1.95 -27.62 28.11
CA ARG A 100 -0.74 -28.08 27.41
C ARG A 100 -1.01 -28.94 26.19
N ARG A 101 -2.20 -29.54 26.04
CA ARG A 101 -2.61 -30.27 24.82
C ARG A 101 -3.19 -29.29 23.80
N GLU A 102 -4.07 -28.39 24.23
CA GLU A 102 -4.65 -27.33 23.40
C GLU A 102 -3.58 -26.41 22.81
N LEU A 103 -2.64 -25.92 23.61
CA LEU A 103 -1.51 -25.10 23.14
C LEU A 103 -0.59 -25.84 22.15
N ARG A 104 -0.55 -27.18 22.18
CA ARG A 104 0.17 -27.99 21.18
C ARG A 104 -0.61 -28.13 19.88
N LEU A 105 -1.93 -28.32 19.96
CA LEU A 105 -2.81 -28.37 18.79
C LEU A 105 -2.85 -27.01 18.09
N TRP A 106 -3.13 -25.93 18.84
CA TRP A 106 -3.12 -24.56 18.32
C TRP A 106 -1.78 -24.18 17.69
N LYS A 107 -0.65 -24.61 18.29
CA LYS A 107 0.67 -24.44 17.68
C LYS A 107 0.77 -25.18 16.34
N GLN A 108 0.33 -26.44 16.27
CA GLN A 108 0.38 -27.24 15.04
C GLN A 108 -0.53 -26.66 13.94
N GLU A 109 -1.72 -26.17 14.31
CA GLU A 109 -2.66 -25.46 13.43
C GLU A 109 -2.02 -24.16 12.89
N ALA A 110 -1.39 -23.37 13.75
CA ALA A 110 -0.67 -22.15 13.34
C ALA A 110 0.56 -22.46 12.44
N GLU A 111 1.29 -23.54 12.70
CA GLU A 111 2.40 -23.99 11.84
C GLU A 111 1.88 -24.48 10.47
N GLN A 112 0.74 -25.16 10.40
CA GLN A 112 0.08 -25.56 9.14
C GLN A 112 -0.51 -24.37 8.38
N GLU A 113 -1.11 -23.39 9.07
CA GLU A 113 -1.55 -22.13 8.47
C GLU A 113 -0.38 -21.33 7.89
N LEU A 114 0.79 -21.33 8.54
CA LEU A 114 1.98 -20.69 8.00
C LEU A 114 2.51 -21.43 6.77
N GLN A 115 2.63 -22.76 6.83
CA GLN A 115 3.10 -23.58 5.70
C GLN A 115 2.19 -23.42 4.46
N SER A 116 0.87 -23.49 4.63
CA SER A 116 -0.07 -23.30 3.53
C SER A 116 -0.03 -21.88 2.95
N LYS A 117 0.16 -20.84 3.77
CA LYS A 117 0.38 -19.47 3.29
C LYS A 117 1.71 -19.30 2.55
N GLU A 118 2.79 -19.92 3.03
CA GLU A 118 4.08 -19.96 2.32
C GLU A 118 3.95 -20.65 0.96
N ASP A 119 3.25 -21.79 0.87
CA ASP A 119 3.10 -22.52 -0.39
C ASP A 119 2.20 -21.79 -1.40
N ILE A 120 1.15 -21.10 -0.93
CA ILE A 120 0.35 -20.18 -1.77
C ILE A 120 1.22 -19.03 -2.30
N LEU A 121 2.12 -18.47 -1.47
CA LEU A 121 3.06 -17.45 -1.91
C LEU A 121 4.08 -18.00 -2.92
N ARG A 122 4.66 -19.20 -2.68
CA ARG A 122 5.56 -19.87 -3.63
C ARG A 122 4.90 -20.13 -4.99
N GLN A 123 3.63 -20.58 -5.00
CA GLN A 123 2.85 -20.78 -6.23
C GLN A 123 2.58 -19.46 -6.95
N ARG A 124 2.25 -18.39 -6.21
CA ARG A 124 2.08 -17.04 -6.77
C ARG A 124 3.38 -16.51 -7.37
N ASP A 125 4.50 -16.65 -6.67
CA ASP A 125 5.79 -16.15 -7.14
C ASP A 125 6.29 -16.96 -8.37
N ALA A 126 6.02 -18.26 -8.42
CA ALA A 126 6.27 -19.09 -9.60
C ALA A 126 5.44 -18.65 -10.82
N THR A 127 4.13 -18.45 -10.65
CA THR A 127 3.25 -17.98 -11.76
C THR A 127 3.59 -16.55 -12.20
N LEU A 128 4.05 -15.68 -11.28
CA LEU A 128 4.59 -14.37 -11.64
C LEU A 128 5.92 -14.47 -12.39
N ALA A 129 6.81 -15.40 -12.02
CA ALA A 129 8.05 -15.65 -12.76
C ALA A 129 7.80 -16.19 -14.18
N GLU A 130 6.83 -17.08 -14.37
CA GLU A 130 6.38 -17.55 -15.69
C GLU A 130 5.76 -16.42 -16.53
N GLN A 131 4.96 -15.54 -15.92
CA GLN A 131 4.43 -14.35 -16.59
C GLN A 131 5.55 -13.37 -17.00
N ILE A 132 6.55 -13.15 -16.14
CA ILE A 132 7.70 -12.30 -16.47
C ILE A 132 8.54 -12.92 -17.60
N ALA A 133 8.79 -14.23 -17.58
CA ALA A 133 9.54 -14.93 -18.62
C ALA A 133 8.81 -14.92 -19.99
N SER A 134 7.48 -15.07 -20.00
CA SER A 134 6.68 -14.96 -21.23
C SER A 134 6.61 -13.52 -21.76
N GLN A 135 6.53 -12.51 -20.88
CA GLN A 135 6.65 -11.11 -21.30
C GLN A 135 8.05 -10.77 -21.84
N GLN A 136 9.12 -11.30 -21.24
CA GLN A 136 10.48 -11.12 -21.72
C GLN A 136 10.68 -11.74 -23.11
N SER A 137 10.19 -12.95 -23.37
CA SER A 137 10.32 -13.56 -24.70
C SER A 137 9.51 -12.83 -25.78
N VAL A 138 8.34 -12.27 -25.45
CA VAL A 138 7.59 -11.38 -26.36
C VAL A 138 8.35 -10.07 -26.62
N ILE A 139 8.99 -9.47 -25.60
CA ILE A 139 9.84 -8.28 -25.78
C ILE A 139 11.06 -8.58 -26.66
N GLU A 140 11.66 -9.76 -26.54
CA GLU A 140 12.77 -10.19 -27.41
C GLU A 140 12.33 -10.45 -28.85
N GLN A 141 11.16 -11.06 -29.06
CA GLN A 141 10.54 -11.20 -30.38
C GLN A 141 10.27 -9.84 -31.03
N LEU A 142 9.62 -8.91 -30.32
CA LEU A 142 9.34 -7.57 -30.82
C LEU A 142 10.62 -6.76 -31.12
N ARG A 143 11.70 -6.98 -30.37
CA ARG A 143 13.04 -6.41 -30.68
C ARG A 143 13.62 -7.00 -31.96
N ALA A 144 13.57 -8.33 -32.14
CA ALA A 144 14.04 -8.98 -33.34
C ALA A 144 13.26 -8.53 -34.60
N GLU A 145 11.92 -8.41 -34.50
CA GLU A 145 11.08 -7.86 -35.56
C GLU A 145 11.41 -6.39 -35.86
N HIS A 146 11.64 -5.57 -34.83
CA HIS A 146 12.04 -4.17 -35.00
C HIS A 146 13.41 -4.05 -35.71
N ASP A 147 14.38 -4.88 -35.34
CA ASP A 147 15.71 -4.91 -35.97
C ASP A 147 15.66 -5.43 -37.41
N GLU A 148 14.76 -6.37 -37.73
CA GLU A 148 14.48 -6.75 -39.12
C GLU A 148 13.82 -5.61 -39.90
N LEU A 149 12.83 -4.92 -39.33
CA LEU A 149 12.19 -3.77 -39.97
C LEU A 149 13.16 -2.61 -40.17
N ALA A 150 14.12 -2.40 -39.26
CA ALA A 150 15.22 -1.44 -39.43
C ALA A 150 16.10 -1.82 -40.64
N LYS A 151 16.61 -3.06 -40.69
CA LYS A 151 17.42 -3.56 -41.82
C LYS A 151 16.67 -3.47 -43.16
N ARG A 152 15.38 -3.79 -43.19
CA ARG A 152 14.52 -3.66 -44.38
C ARG A 152 14.33 -2.19 -44.80
N ARG A 153 14.28 -1.24 -43.86
CA ARG A 153 14.25 0.20 -44.16
C ARG A 153 15.57 0.68 -44.73
N GLU A 154 16.70 0.31 -44.11
CA GLU A 154 18.04 0.63 -44.62
C GLU A 154 18.26 0.10 -46.05
N GLN A 155 17.80 -1.14 -46.32
CA GLN A 155 17.79 -1.72 -47.66
C GLN A 155 16.97 -0.87 -48.63
N LEU A 156 15.71 -0.56 -48.32
CA LEU A 156 14.83 0.25 -49.15
C LEU A 156 15.35 1.68 -49.38
N GLU A 157 16.04 2.27 -48.39
CA GLU A 157 16.71 3.57 -48.56
C GLU A 157 17.93 3.46 -49.47
N SER A 158 18.74 2.40 -49.36
CA SER A 158 19.87 2.14 -50.25
C SER A 158 19.42 1.89 -51.70
N ASP A 159 18.34 1.12 -51.90
CA ASP A 159 17.73 0.88 -53.22
C ASP A 159 17.11 2.17 -53.77
N ARG A 160 16.46 3.00 -52.93
CA ARG A 160 15.96 4.31 -53.34
C ARG A 160 17.09 5.25 -53.79
N ILE A 161 18.19 5.32 -53.04
CA ILE A 161 19.37 6.13 -53.40
C ILE A 161 19.96 5.64 -54.72
N ARG A 162 20.11 4.32 -54.87
CA ARG A 162 20.59 3.69 -56.09
C ARG A 162 19.68 3.98 -57.29
N LEU A 163 18.36 3.81 -57.17
CA LEU A 163 17.40 4.07 -58.23
C LEU A 163 17.35 5.56 -58.60
N LEU A 164 17.51 6.48 -57.64
CA LEU A 164 17.64 7.91 -57.91
C LEU A 164 18.93 8.23 -58.67
N ALA A 165 20.04 7.54 -58.38
CA ALA A 165 21.28 7.68 -59.14
C ALA A 165 21.17 7.08 -60.56
N GLU A 166 20.54 5.91 -60.71
CA GLU A 166 20.31 5.27 -62.02
C GLU A 166 19.33 6.04 -62.90
N VAL A 167 18.29 6.67 -62.33
CA VAL A 167 17.38 7.57 -63.06
C VAL A 167 18.08 8.90 -63.36
N GLY A 168 18.86 9.43 -62.42
CA GLY A 168 19.65 10.65 -62.62
C GLY A 168 20.66 10.53 -63.77
N SER A 169 21.36 9.39 -63.88
CA SER A 169 22.30 9.14 -64.98
C SER A 169 21.60 8.93 -66.33
N LYS A 170 20.45 8.24 -66.37
CA LYS A 170 19.62 8.10 -67.58
C LYS A 170 19.12 9.46 -68.07
N VAL A 171 18.54 10.29 -67.19
CA VAL A 171 18.08 11.64 -67.52
C VAL A 171 19.23 12.56 -67.92
N ALA A 172 20.44 12.38 -67.38
CA ALA A 172 21.62 13.10 -67.83
C ALA A 172 22.04 12.70 -69.26
N ALA A 173 22.10 11.40 -69.55
CA ALA A 173 22.43 10.87 -70.87
C ALA A 173 21.38 11.25 -71.93
N GLU A 174 20.09 11.17 -71.60
CA GLU A 174 18.99 11.63 -72.46
C GLU A 174 19.09 13.13 -72.77
N ARG A 175 19.44 13.96 -71.78
CA ARG A 175 19.68 15.40 -71.98
C ARG A 175 20.89 15.66 -72.88
N GLU A 176 21.97 14.90 -72.73
CA GLU A 176 23.16 15.03 -73.58
C GLU A 176 22.84 14.61 -75.02
N GLN A 177 22.14 13.48 -75.22
CA GLN A 177 21.67 13.03 -76.54
C GLN A 177 20.74 14.05 -77.19
N LEU A 178 19.81 14.65 -76.43
CA LEU A 178 18.94 15.73 -76.92
C LEU A 178 19.73 17.00 -77.29
N GLN A 179 20.76 17.37 -76.51
CA GLN A 179 21.64 18.50 -76.86
C GLN A 179 22.45 18.22 -78.14
N GLN A 180 22.98 17.00 -78.31
CA GLN A 180 23.67 16.57 -79.52
C GLN A 180 22.72 16.57 -80.74
N ALA A 181 21.48 16.09 -80.58
CA ALA A 181 20.46 16.10 -81.62
C ALA A 181 20.02 17.53 -82.01
N ILE A 182 19.88 18.44 -81.04
CA ILE A 182 19.58 19.86 -81.28
C ILE A 182 20.75 20.53 -82.02
N ALA A 183 22.00 20.21 -81.67
CA ALA A 183 23.17 20.72 -82.38
C ALA A 183 23.23 20.23 -83.84
N ALA A 184 22.97 18.93 -84.08
CA ALA A 184 22.92 18.34 -85.42
C ALA A 184 21.79 18.94 -86.28
N ALA A 185 20.57 19.04 -85.75
CA ALA A 185 19.47 19.72 -86.43
C ALA A 185 19.76 21.21 -86.69
N GLY A 186 20.58 21.84 -85.84
CA GLY A 186 21.11 23.19 -86.04
C GLY A 186 22.06 23.28 -87.24
N THR A 187 23.00 22.33 -87.39
CA THR A 187 23.90 22.28 -88.55
C THR A 187 23.16 21.93 -89.84
N ASP A 188 22.24 20.97 -89.81
CA ASP A 188 21.45 20.55 -90.98
C ASP A 188 20.60 21.71 -91.50
N ARG A 189 20.01 22.49 -90.58
CA ARG A 189 19.27 23.72 -90.93
C ARG A 189 20.17 24.78 -91.58
N GLN A 190 21.42 24.94 -91.12
CA GLN A 190 22.37 25.87 -91.74
C GLN A 190 22.79 25.42 -93.15
N VAL A 191 23.00 24.12 -93.35
CA VAL A 191 23.29 23.54 -94.68
C VAL A 191 22.12 23.76 -95.64
N LEU A 192 20.90 23.36 -95.25
CA LEU A 192 19.70 23.53 -96.07
C LEU A 192 19.43 25.01 -96.40
N GLN A 193 19.65 25.92 -95.45
CA GLN A 193 19.46 27.35 -95.68
C GLN A 193 20.50 27.91 -96.68
N ALA A 194 21.76 27.46 -96.61
CA ALA A 194 22.78 27.81 -97.61
C ALA A 194 22.51 27.19 -99.00
N GLU A 195 21.83 26.05 -99.07
CA GLU A 195 21.37 25.45 -100.34
C GLU A 195 20.18 26.23 -100.95
N PHE A 196 19.20 26.63 -100.13
CA PHE A 196 18.11 27.51 -100.57
C PHE A 196 18.60 28.84 -101.12
N ASP A 197 19.56 29.49 -100.45
CA ASP A 197 20.13 30.77 -100.92
C ASP A 197 20.90 30.61 -102.25
N ARG A 198 21.60 29.49 -102.46
CA ARG A 198 22.23 29.14 -103.76
C ARG A 198 21.20 28.94 -104.88
N GLN A 199 20.14 28.17 -104.63
CA GLN A 199 19.08 27.93 -105.62
C GLN A 199 18.37 29.25 -105.99
N ARG A 200 18.16 30.14 -105.02
CA ARG A 200 17.56 31.46 -105.25
C ARG A 200 18.41 32.34 -106.15
N GLN A 201 19.72 32.38 -105.92
CA GLN A 201 20.66 33.12 -106.78
C GLN A 201 20.64 32.62 -108.23
N GLN A 202 20.61 31.29 -108.44
CA GLN A 202 20.53 30.68 -109.77
C GLN A 202 19.22 31.03 -110.51
N LEU A 203 18.10 31.14 -109.78
CA LEU A 203 16.82 31.54 -110.37
C LEU A 203 16.81 33.04 -110.76
N ASP A 204 17.31 33.92 -109.90
CA ASP A 204 17.36 35.37 -110.17
C ASP A 204 18.25 35.72 -111.38
N GLU A 205 19.31 34.95 -111.63
CA GLU A 205 20.13 35.06 -112.86
C GLU A 205 19.37 34.57 -114.10
N ALA A 206 18.65 33.44 -114.01
CA ALA A 206 17.86 32.90 -115.12
C ALA A 206 16.70 33.82 -115.55
N TYR A 207 16.07 34.55 -114.60
CA TYR A 207 15.03 35.53 -114.92
C TYR A 207 15.57 36.78 -115.63
N ARG A 208 16.80 37.22 -115.32
CA ARG A 208 17.42 38.39 -115.98
C ARG A 208 17.73 38.15 -117.45
N GLY A 209 18.13 36.93 -117.83
CA GLY A 209 18.39 36.57 -119.23
C GLY A 209 17.13 36.71 -120.11
N LYS A 210 16.02 36.09 -119.71
CA LYS A 210 14.78 36.02 -120.51
C LYS A 210 14.09 37.37 -120.73
N LEU A 211 14.33 38.35 -119.86
CA LEU A 211 13.79 39.70 -120.03
C LEU A 211 14.44 40.45 -121.20
N LEU A 212 15.75 40.25 -121.43
CA LEU A 212 16.48 40.91 -122.52
C LEU A 212 16.10 40.36 -123.90
N GLU A 213 15.73 39.08 -123.99
CA GLU A 213 15.29 38.43 -125.23
C GLU A 213 13.90 38.92 -125.69
N LEU A 214 13.00 39.23 -124.74
CA LEU A 214 11.63 39.65 -125.04
C LEU A 214 11.51 41.05 -125.65
N ASP A 215 12.36 41.99 -125.27
CA ASP A 215 12.33 43.35 -125.83
C ASP A 215 13.03 43.44 -127.20
N ALA A 216 13.98 42.53 -127.48
CA ALA A 216 14.52 42.33 -128.81
C ALA A 216 13.48 41.80 -129.81
N ALA A 217 12.53 40.95 -129.35
CA ALA A 217 11.46 40.40 -130.18
C ALA A 217 10.37 41.42 -130.53
N LYS A 218 9.88 42.21 -129.55
CA LYS A 218 8.81 43.22 -129.77
C LYS A 218 9.19 44.29 -130.78
N SER A 219 10.49 44.59 -130.90
CA SER A 219 11.02 45.63 -131.78
C SER A 219 10.97 45.27 -133.28
N ARG A 220 10.65 44.02 -133.64
CA ARG A 220 10.66 43.52 -135.04
C ARG A 220 9.28 43.29 -135.66
N LEU A 221 8.18 43.61 -134.95
CA LEU A 221 6.81 43.19 -135.32
C LEU A 221 5.84 44.37 -135.55
N ARG A 222 6.33 45.49 -136.13
CA ARG A 222 5.58 46.76 -136.23
C ARG A 222 5.80 47.56 -137.54
N GLN A 223 6.02 46.91 -138.71
CA GLN A 223 6.49 47.67 -139.89
C GLN A 223 5.97 47.33 -141.31
N ASP A 224 5.02 46.40 -141.51
CA ASP A 224 4.63 45.98 -142.89
C ASP A 224 3.09 45.91 -143.17
N VAL A 225 2.76 46.20 -144.45
CA VAL A 225 1.51 45.95 -145.25
C VAL A 225 0.37 47.01 -145.28
N THR A 226 -0.06 47.39 -146.50
CA THR A 226 -1.10 48.39 -146.87
C THR A 226 -1.75 48.13 -148.26
N GLU A 227 -3.10 48.27 -148.38
CA GLU A 227 -3.99 48.67 -149.53
C GLU A 227 -3.78 48.12 -150.99
N GLU A 228 -4.59 48.32 -152.06
CA GLU A 228 -5.85 49.07 -152.37
C GLU A 228 -6.71 48.27 -153.43
N VAL A 229 -7.34 48.91 -154.45
CA VAL A 229 -7.79 48.41 -155.79
C VAL A 229 -9.16 47.68 -155.87
N LEU A 230 -10.15 47.97 -156.75
CA LEU A 230 -10.48 49.13 -157.63
C LEU A 230 -11.99 49.07 -158.12
N THR A 231 -12.39 49.92 -159.09
CA THR A 231 -13.69 49.95 -159.85
C THR A 231 -13.43 50.26 -161.36
N VAL A 232 -14.34 50.47 -162.36
CA VAL A 232 -15.73 51.00 -162.53
C VAL A 232 -16.30 50.54 -163.91
N GLU A 233 -17.63 50.42 -164.15
CA GLU A 233 -18.40 50.67 -165.42
C GLU A 233 -19.93 50.47 -165.18
N LEU A 234 -20.93 51.05 -165.87
CA LEU A 234 -21.03 52.01 -167.00
C LEU A 234 -22.26 52.95 -166.79
N ARG A 235 -22.43 54.02 -167.60
CA ARG A 235 -23.61 54.91 -167.60
C ARG A 235 -24.01 55.34 -169.01
N ALA A 236 -25.31 55.66 -169.18
CA ALA A 236 -25.89 56.51 -170.24
C ALA A 236 -26.17 55.92 -171.64
N GLU A 237 -26.92 54.81 -171.71
CA GLU A 237 -27.82 54.57 -172.86
C GLU A 237 -29.22 55.15 -172.57
N ARG A 238 -29.41 56.40 -172.99
CA ARG A 238 -30.70 57.13 -172.95
C ARG A 238 -31.12 57.52 -174.37
N GLU A 239 -32.37 57.97 -174.49
CA GLU A 239 -32.92 58.79 -175.59
C GLU A 239 -33.29 58.14 -176.94
N SER A 240 -32.91 56.90 -177.27
CA SER A 240 -33.49 56.18 -178.43
C SER A 240 -34.95 55.72 -178.20
N LEU A 241 -35.32 55.44 -176.95
CA LEU A 241 -36.55 54.76 -176.48
C LEU A 241 -37.92 55.44 -176.76
N ILE A 242 -37.99 56.44 -177.64
CA ILE A 242 -39.22 57.22 -177.88
C ILE A 242 -39.91 56.87 -179.21
N ARG A 243 -39.21 56.28 -180.20
CA ARG A 243 -39.81 55.93 -181.51
C ARG A 243 -40.10 54.44 -181.70
N GLU A 244 -39.23 53.55 -181.23
CA GLU A 244 -39.51 52.10 -181.21
C GLU A 244 -40.66 51.74 -180.24
N ARG A 245 -41.10 52.68 -179.39
CA ARG A 245 -42.17 52.46 -178.40
C ARG A 245 -43.51 52.02 -179.00
N THR A 246 -43.76 52.24 -180.29
CA THR A 246 -44.96 51.72 -180.99
C THR A 246 -44.78 50.33 -181.61
N GLU A 247 -43.55 49.86 -181.80
CA GLU A 247 -43.23 48.48 -182.20
C GLU A 247 -43.00 47.60 -180.95
N PHE A 248 -42.58 48.23 -179.85
CA PHE A 248 -42.36 47.65 -178.54
C PHE A 248 -43.60 46.95 -177.97
N ASP A 249 -44.81 47.48 -178.16
CA ASP A 249 -46.01 46.93 -177.50
C ASP A 249 -46.46 45.57 -178.06
N ASP A 250 -46.20 45.26 -179.33
CA ASP A 250 -46.42 43.91 -179.88
C ASP A 250 -45.34 42.93 -179.41
N VAL A 251 -44.06 43.31 -179.48
CA VAL A 251 -42.91 42.48 -179.03
C VAL A 251 -42.96 42.21 -177.51
N ARG A 252 -43.41 43.20 -176.72
CA ARG A 252 -43.61 43.14 -175.26
C ARG A 252 -44.49 41.96 -174.83
N THR A 253 -45.49 41.58 -175.63
CA THR A 253 -46.35 40.41 -175.32
C THR A 253 -45.56 39.10 -175.37
N GLN A 254 -44.60 38.99 -176.29
CA GLN A 254 -43.77 37.79 -176.48
C GLN A 254 -42.62 37.74 -175.45
N PHE A 255 -42.04 38.89 -175.10
CA PHE A 255 -40.97 38.99 -174.11
C PHE A 255 -41.39 38.55 -172.69
N PHE A 256 -42.59 38.90 -172.23
CA PHE A 256 -43.07 38.48 -170.90
C PHE A 256 -43.12 36.95 -170.75
N ALA A 257 -43.49 36.23 -171.82
CA ALA A 257 -43.56 34.77 -171.83
C ALA A 257 -42.18 34.07 -171.76
N GLN A 258 -41.09 34.77 -172.06
CA GLN A 258 -39.72 34.28 -171.84
C GLN A 258 -39.23 34.61 -170.42
N ARG A 259 -39.34 35.89 -170.01
CA ARG A 259 -38.88 36.39 -168.70
C ARG A 259 -39.45 35.59 -167.52
N ASP A 260 -40.71 35.16 -167.61
CA ASP A 260 -41.37 34.44 -166.52
C ASP A 260 -41.00 32.96 -166.42
N ARG A 261 -40.23 32.42 -167.39
CA ARG A 261 -39.55 31.11 -167.27
C ARG A 261 -38.21 31.23 -166.54
N GLU A 262 -37.38 32.18 -166.95
CA GLU A 262 -36.05 32.44 -166.34
C GLU A 262 -36.15 32.73 -164.84
N ARG A 263 -37.24 33.38 -164.41
CA ARG A 263 -37.54 33.62 -162.99
C ARG A 263 -37.76 32.34 -162.19
N ALA A 264 -38.50 31.37 -162.74
CA ALA A 264 -38.79 30.10 -162.06
C ALA A 264 -37.51 29.26 -161.85
N GLU A 265 -36.57 29.31 -162.80
CA GLU A 265 -35.27 28.63 -162.68
C GLU A 265 -34.38 29.27 -161.60
N LEU A 266 -34.37 30.60 -161.51
CA LEU A 266 -33.60 31.33 -160.48
C LEU A 266 -34.16 31.13 -159.07
N ASP A 267 -35.47 31.05 -158.90
CA ASP A 267 -36.08 30.83 -157.57
C ASP A 267 -35.87 29.38 -157.09
N HIS A 268 -35.91 28.39 -157.98
CA HIS A 268 -35.60 27.00 -157.59
C HIS A 268 -34.15 26.82 -157.10
N LEU A 269 -33.18 27.52 -157.71
CA LEU A 269 -31.79 27.50 -157.25
C LEU A 269 -31.62 28.11 -155.84
N ARG A 270 -32.45 29.08 -155.46
CA ARG A 270 -32.43 29.69 -154.11
C ARG A 270 -32.90 28.70 -153.04
N GLU A 271 -34.01 28.00 -153.28
CA GLU A 271 -34.55 27.00 -152.36
C GLU A 271 -33.51 25.90 -152.04
N VAL A 272 -32.77 25.44 -153.05
CA VAL A 272 -31.70 24.45 -152.87
C VAL A 272 -30.61 24.98 -151.93
N HIS A 273 -30.14 26.21 -152.12
CA HIS A 273 -29.12 26.80 -151.26
C HIS A 273 -29.62 27.07 -149.83
N GLU A 274 -30.85 27.53 -149.64
CA GLU A 274 -31.44 27.72 -148.29
C GLU A 274 -31.62 26.38 -147.55
N SER A 275 -31.98 25.31 -148.27
CA SER A 275 -32.07 23.96 -147.71
C SER A 275 -30.71 23.39 -147.26
N ALA A 276 -29.60 23.85 -147.87
CA ALA A 276 -28.26 23.46 -147.46
C ALA A 276 -27.79 24.24 -146.21
N VAL A 277 -28.01 25.57 -146.19
CA VAL A 277 -27.62 26.43 -145.06
C VAL A 277 -28.36 26.06 -143.77
N THR A 278 -29.62 25.64 -143.86
CA THR A 278 -30.41 25.20 -142.70
C THR A 278 -29.88 23.90 -142.09
N ARG A 279 -29.49 22.90 -142.89
CA ARG A 279 -28.91 21.63 -142.39
C ARG A 279 -27.63 21.85 -141.58
N VAL A 280 -26.67 22.59 -142.15
CA VAL A 280 -25.38 22.89 -141.48
C VAL A 280 -25.59 23.66 -140.16
N ARG A 281 -26.60 24.53 -140.08
CA ARG A 281 -26.97 25.22 -138.82
C ARG A 281 -27.51 24.26 -137.77
N HIS A 282 -28.33 23.27 -138.14
CA HIS A 282 -28.82 22.26 -137.20
C HIS A 282 -27.71 21.32 -136.71
N GLU A 283 -26.82 20.89 -137.60
CA GLU A 283 -25.66 20.05 -137.25
C GLU A 283 -24.72 20.75 -136.26
N LEU A 284 -24.39 22.03 -136.50
CA LEU A 284 -23.56 22.83 -135.59
C LEU A 284 -24.20 23.07 -134.21
N LEU A 285 -25.54 23.22 -134.16
CA LEU A 285 -26.27 23.35 -132.90
C LEU A 285 -26.30 22.03 -132.12
N ALA A 286 -26.49 20.89 -132.79
CA ALA A 286 -26.47 19.57 -132.16
C ALA A 286 -25.10 19.25 -131.54
N GLN A 287 -24.00 19.52 -132.26
CA GLN A 287 -22.64 19.33 -131.74
C GLN A 287 -22.36 20.19 -130.50
N ARG A 288 -22.83 21.45 -130.48
CA ARG A 288 -22.70 22.33 -129.31
C ARG A 288 -23.53 21.84 -128.12
N GLN A 289 -24.71 21.29 -128.35
CA GLN A 289 -25.54 20.71 -127.28
C GLN A 289 -24.89 19.46 -126.68
N GLN A 290 -24.26 18.60 -127.50
CA GLN A 290 -23.47 17.45 -127.02
C GLN A 290 -22.29 17.93 -126.16
N GLN A 291 -21.48 18.87 -126.66
CA GLN A 291 -20.33 19.40 -125.91
C GLN A 291 -20.71 20.04 -124.56
N LEU A 292 -21.87 20.71 -124.48
CA LEU A 292 -22.37 21.25 -123.21
C LEU A 292 -22.85 20.14 -122.26
N ALA A 293 -23.54 19.11 -122.77
CA ALA A 293 -23.96 17.97 -121.94
C ALA A 293 -22.76 17.16 -121.41
N ASP A 294 -21.73 16.94 -122.22
CA ASP A 294 -20.49 16.26 -121.82
C ASP A 294 -19.75 17.05 -120.73
N LEU A 295 -19.71 18.39 -120.85
CA LEU A 295 -19.14 19.27 -119.82
C LEU A 295 -19.97 19.26 -118.53
N GLU A 296 -21.31 19.30 -118.60
CA GLU A 296 -22.17 19.18 -117.41
C GLU A 296 -22.00 17.83 -116.68
N VAL A 297 -21.78 16.74 -117.42
CA VAL A 297 -21.48 15.42 -116.82
C VAL A 297 -20.10 15.43 -116.18
N ALA A 298 -19.10 16.05 -116.82
CA ALA A 298 -17.76 16.20 -116.26
C ALA A 298 -17.74 17.04 -114.96
N THR A 299 -18.39 18.21 -114.94
CA THR A 299 -18.43 19.04 -113.72
C THR A 299 -19.17 18.34 -112.59
N ARG A 300 -20.32 17.71 -112.84
CA ARG A 300 -21.04 16.91 -111.82
C ARG A 300 -20.20 15.76 -111.29
N ALA A 301 -19.38 15.12 -112.13
CA ALA A 301 -18.49 14.03 -111.72
C ALA A 301 -17.26 14.50 -110.94
N GLU A 302 -16.83 15.76 -111.08
CA GLU A 302 -15.81 16.37 -110.22
C GLU A 302 -16.42 16.89 -108.92
N GLU A 303 -17.58 17.56 -108.98
CA GLU A 303 -18.36 18.01 -107.81
C GLU A 303 -18.68 16.84 -106.86
N ALA A 304 -19.13 15.69 -107.39
CA ALA A 304 -19.40 14.49 -106.60
C ALA A 304 -18.15 13.96 -105.88
N LYS A 305 -17.01 13.84 -106.56
CA LYS A 305 -15.73 13.42 -105.92
C LYS A 305 -15.26 14.42 -104.87
N LEU A 306 -15.51 15.70 -105.08
CA LEU A 306 -15.14 16.76 -104.15
C LEU A 306 -16.07 16.74 -102.92
N GLN A 307 -17.35 16.41 -103.08
CA GLN A 307 -18.29 16.13 -101.99
C GLN A 307 -17.89 14.86 -101.21
N GLU A 308 -17.65 13.73 -101.88
CA GLU A 308 -17.15 12.49 -101.26
C GLU A 308 -15.87 12.73 -100.45
N GLY A 309 -14.92 13.51 -101.00
CA GLY A 309 -13.69 13.91 -100.30
C GLY A 309 -13.94 14.83 -99.10
N GLN A 310 -14.90 15.76 -99.19
CA GLN A 310 -15.29 16.63 -98.06
C GLN A 310 -15.99 15.83 -96.96
N GLU A 311 -16.88 14.91 -97.30
CA GLU A 311 -17.60 14.05 -96.35
C GLU A 311 -16.63 13.09 -95.64
N ALA A 312 -15.73 12.44 -96.38
CA ALA A 312 -14.69 11.59 -95.79
C ALA A 312 -13.76 12.36 -94.85
N PHE A 313 -13.36 13.58 -95.22
CA PHE A 313 -12.53 14.44 -94.36
C PHE A 313 -13.29 14.96 -93.13
N ALA A 314 -14.57 15.33 -93.29
CA ALA A 314 -15.43 15.72 -92.18
C ALA A 314 -15.62 14.57 -91.18
N TRP A 315 -15.88 13.36 -91.67
CA TRP A 315 -16.02 12.16 -90.85
C TRP A 315 -14.73 11.81 -90.09
N GLN A 316 -13.57 11.83 -90.76
CA GLN A 316 -12.26 11.65 -90.09
C GLN A 316 -12.02 12.70 -89.00
N ARG A 317 -12.37 13.97 -89.26
CA ARG A 317 -12.26 15.05 -88.28
C ARG A 317 -13.22 14.88 -87.11
N GLU A 318 -14.44 14.41 -87.35
CA GLU A 318 -15.40 14.10 -86.29
C GLU A 318 -14.94 12.92 -85.44
N GLN A 319 -14.38 11.85 -86.04
CA GLN A 319 -13.76 10.75 -85.30
C GLN A 319 -12.66 11.27 -84.36
N GLN A 320 -11.67 11.99 -84.89
CA GLN A 320 -10.59 12.58 -84.08
C GLN A 320 -11.11 13.50 -82.97
N LEU A 321 -12.19 14.26 -83.21
CA LEU A 321 -12.83 15.08 -82.19
C LEU A 321 -13.57 14.24 -81.14
N THR A 322 -14.14 13.08 -81.49
CA THR A 322 -14.73 12.14 -80.51
C THR A 322 -13.68 11.40 -79.70
N GLU A 323 -12.56 10.99 -80.32
CA GLU A 323 -11.41 10.39 -79.65
C GLU A 323 -10.79 11.36 -78.64
N LEU A 324 -10.47 12.59 -79.06
CA LEU A 324 -9.94 13.63 -78.17
C LEU A 324 -10.94 14.02 -77.06
N ARG A 325 -12.25 13.92 -77.29
CA ARG A 325 -13.27 14.09 -76.23
C ARG A 325 -13.27 12.91 -75.25
N HIS A 326 -13.11 11.68 -75.74
CA HIS A 326 -13.02 10.48 -74.91
C HIS A 326 -11.75 10.48 -74.06
N GLU A 327 -10.58 10.77 -74.66
CA GLU A 327 -9.31 10.93 -73.95
C GLU A 327 -9.40 12.01 -72.85
N ARG A 328 -9.98 13.17 -73.15
CA ARG A 328 -10.22 14.23 -72.16
C ARG A 328 -11.13 13.74 -71.03
N ALA A 329 -12.23 13.05 -71.34
CA ALA A 329 -13.12 12.49 -70.32
C ALA A 329 -12.42 11.42 -69.45
N VAL A 330 -11.58 10.56 -70.04
CA VAL A 330 -10.77 9.57 -69.31
C VAL A 330 -9.73 10.25 -68.41
N LEU A 331 -9.05 11.29 -68.89
CA LEU A 331 -8.08 12.07 -68.11
C LEU A 331 -8.75 12.87 -66.99
N GLU A 332 -9.90 13.51 -67.25
CA GLU A 332 -10.70 14.18 -66.22
C GLU A 332 -11.18 13.20 -65.16
N ASN A 333 -11.71 12.04 -65.55
CA ASN A 333 -12.15 11.00 -64.60
C ASN A 333 -10.96 10.46 -63.78
N ARG A 334 -9.79 10.26 -64.40
CA ARG A 334 -8.57 9.85 -63.69
C ARG A 334 -8.09 10.93 -62.71
N LEU A 335 -8.14 12.21 -63.09
CA LEU A 335 -7.78 13.33 -62.21
C LEU A 335 -8.76 13.48 -61.05
N ARG A 336 -10.08 13.37 -61.29
CA ARG A 336 -11.11 13.37 -60.24
C ARG A 336 -10.91 12.19 -59.28
N PHE A 337 -10.70 10.99 -59.80
CA PHE A 337 -10.39 9.79 -58.99
C PHE A 337 -9.14 9.99 -58.13
N GLN A 338 -8.06 10.55 -58.69
CA GLN A 338 -6.85 10.89 -57.93
C GLN A 338 -7.10 11.97 -56.85
N GLN A 339 -7.87 13.01 -57.16
CA GLN A 339 -8.24 14.05 -56.20
C GLN A 339 -9.12 13.51 -55.08
N GLU A 340 -10.09 12.65 -55.39
CA GLU A 340 -10.93 11.97 -54.40
C GLU A 340 -10.12 11.02 -53.53
N HIS A 341 -9.18 10.25 -54.09
CA HIS A 341 -8.31 9.38 -53.28
C HIS A 341 -7.38 10.18 -52.38
N LEU A 342 -6.84 11.31 -52.85
CA LEU A 342 -6.06 12.23 -52.01
C LEU A 342 -6.92 12.93 -50.94
N ALA A 343 -8.19 13.21 -51.22
CA ALA A 343 -9.13 13.75 -50.24
C ALA A 343 -9.50 12.73 -49.17
N LYS A 344 -9.82 11.48 -49.56
CA LYS A 344 -10.08 10.35 -48.66
C LYS A 344 -8.88 10.06 -47.77
N ALA A 345 -7.68 9.92 -48.35
CA ALA A 345 -6.45 9.70 -47.59
C ALA A 345 -6.13 10.86 -46.61
N ARG A 346 -6.43 12.12 -46.97
CA ARG A 346 -6.31 13.25 -46.02
C ARG A 346 -7.32 13.15 -44.89
N GLN A 347 -8.58 12.84 -45.19
CA GLN A 347 -9.63 12.66 -44.18
C GLN A 347 -9.32 11.49 -43.23
N GLU A 348 -8.78 10.38 -43.75
CA GLU A 348 -8.31 9.23 -42.97
C GLU A 348 -7.15 9.60 -42.04
N ILE A 349 -6.15 10.35 -42.55
CA ILE A 349 -5.02 10.84 -41.74
C ILE A 349 -5.49 11.87 -40.68
N GLU A 350 -6.41 12.75 -41.02
CA GLU A 350 -6.99 13.74 -40.09
C GLU A 350 -7.86 13.05 -39.01
N ALA A 351 -8.62 12.02 -39.37
CA ALA A 351 -9.36 11.18 -38.42
C ALA A 351 -8.40 10.48 -37.46
N ALA A 352 -7.40 9.75 -37.97
CA ALA A 352 -6.41 9.05 -37.16
C ALA A 352 -5.60 9.99 -36.25
N GLN A 353 -5.23 11.19 -36.73
CA GLN A 353 -4.61 12.22 -35.87
C GLN A 353 -5.53 12.70 -34.75
N ASN A 354 -6.83 12.86 -35.02
CA ASN A 354 -7.79 13.31 -34.02
C ASN A 354 -8.16 12.19 -33.02
N GLU A 355 -8.15 10.93 -33.46
CA GLU A 355 -8.28 9.76 -32.59
C GLU A 355 -7.05 9.60 -31.68
N PHE A 356 -5.84 9.63 -32.24
CA PHE A 356 -4.60 9.62 -31.45
C PHE A 356 -4.51 10.79 -30.45
N ARG A 357 -4.99 12.00 -30.81
CA ARG A 357 -5.11 13.12 -29.87
C ARG A 357 -6.06 12.80 -28.72
N ARG A 358 -7.23 12.23 -28.99
CA ARG A 358 -8.22 11.81 -27.97
C ARG A 358 -7.68 10.69 -27.08
N GLU A 359 -6.98 9.71 -27.65
CA GLU A 359 -6.34 8.62 -26.90
C GLU A 359 -5.22 9.14 -26.01
N SER A 360 -4.34 10.01 -26.52
CA SER A 360 -3.29 10.65 -25.73
C SER A 360 -3.87 11.52 -24.60
N GLN A 361 -4.98 12.23 -24.84
CA GLN A 361 -5.71 12.97 -23.81
C GLN A 361 -6.32 12.05 -22.75
N ARG A 362 -6.96 10.95 -23.15
CA ARG A 362 -7.51 9.93 -22.22
C ARG A 362 -6.42 9.30 -21.36
N ALA A 363 -5.30 8.89 -21.98
CA ALA A 363 -4.17 8.30 -21.27
C ALA A 363 -3.53 9.27 -20.26
N ARG A 364 -3.43 10.56 -20.61
CA ARG A 364 -2.99 11.61 -19.65
C ARG A 364 -3.98 11.77 -18.50
N GLY A 365 -5.28 11.85 -18.79
CA GLY A 365 -6.32 11.93 -17.76
C GLY A 365 -6.26 10.74 -16.80
N GLN A 366 -6.16 9.51 -17.32
CA GLN A 366 -6.01 8.29 -16.50
C GLN A 366 -4.74 8.27 -15.64
N LEU A 367 -3.62 8.83 -16.14
CA LEU A 367 -2.40 8.99 -15.36
C LEU A 367 -2.56 10.07 -14.28
N GLU A 368 -3.18 11.21 -14.59
CA GLU A 368 -3.45 12.30 -13.64
C GLU A 368 -4.44 11.88 -12.54
N GLU A 369 -5.48 11.12 -12.88
CA GLU A 369 -6.41 10.46 -11.95
C GLU A 369 -5.69 9.42 -11.07
N GLY A 370 -4.84 8.58 -11.67
CA GLY A 370 -4.00 7.61 -10.95
C GLY A 370 -3.07 8.28 -9.95
N ASP A 371 -2.39 9.36 -10.36
CA ASP A 371 -1.53 10.18 -9.51
C ASP A 371 -2.31 10.81 -8.35
N ALA A 372 -3.51 11.33 -8.61
CA ALA A 372 -4.38 11.89 -7.57
C ALA A 372 -4.79 10.83 -6.54
N ILE A 373 -5.16 9.62 -6.99
CA ILE A 373 -5.48 8.47 -6.12
C ILE A 373 -4.25 8.03 -5.31
N ILE A 374 -3.05 8.02 -5.91
CA ILE A 374 -1.80 7.68 -5.20
C ILE A 374 -1.48 8.72 -4.12
N ARG A 375 -1.59 10.02 -4.42
CA ARG A 375 -1.36 11.11 -3.44
C ARG A 375 -2.40 11.07 -2.30
N LEU A 376 -3.66 10.76 -2.62
CA LEU A 376 -4.70 10.55 -1.60
C LEU A 376 -4.36 9.35 -0.70
N ARG A 377 -3.95 8.21 -1.27
CA ARG A 377 -3.53 7.02 -0.51
C ARG A 377 -2.27 7.28 0.34
N GLN A 378 -1.32 8.07 -0.15
CA GLN A 378 -0.13 8.49 0.61
C GLN A 378 -0.55 9.32 1.84
N SER A 379 -1.33 10.38 1.66
CA SER A 379 -1.81 11.20 2.79
C SER A 379 -2.69 10.43 3.78
N GLN A 380 -3.45 9.42 3.32
CA GLN A 380 -4.17 8.48 4.20
C GLN A 380 -3.21 7.60 5.01
N LEU A 381 -2.19 7.01 4.37
CA LEU A 381 -1.17 6.20 5.06
C LEU A 381 -0.37 7.02 6.06
N ASP A 382 0.00 8.27 5.74
CA ASP A 382 0.74 9.16 6.64
C ASP A 382 -0.12 9.62 7.83
N ARG A 383 -1.42 9.83 7.63
CA ARG A 383 -2.38 10.04 8.73
C ARG A 383 -2.50 8.80 9.63
N VAL A 384 -2.54 7.59 9.05
CA VAL A 384 -2.58 6.34 9.84
C VAL A 384 -1.28 6.13 10.60
N ARG A 385 -0.11 6.42 10.00
CA ARG A 385 1.20 6.41 10.67
C ARG A 385 1.22 7.38 11.87
N ALA A 386 0.78 8.63 11.69
CA ALA A 386 0.71 9.60 12.78
C ALA A 386 -0.19 9.12 13.95
N LEU A 387 -1.35 8.54 13.65
CA LEU A 387 -2.25 7.97 14.66
C LEU A 387 -1.65 6.75 15.38
N LEU A 388 -0.84 5.93 14.68
CA LEU A 388 -0.09 4.84 15.30
C LEU A 388 1.01 5.37 16.21
N GLU A 389 1.79 6.37 15.78
CA GLU A 389 2.79 7.02 16.64
C GLU A 389 2.16 7.66 17.89
N GLU A 390 1.00 8.31 17.75
CA GLU A 390 0.26 8.88 18.89
C GLU A 390 -0.22 7.79 19.86
N ARG A 391 -0.69 6.65 19.33
CA ARG A 391 -1.09 5.50 20.15
C ARG A 391 0.11 4.84 20.85
N GLU A 392 1.24 4.69 20.17
CA GLU A 392 2.49 4.21 20.77
C GLU A 392 3.00 5.16 21.86
N ARG A 393 2.92 6.47 21.63
CA ARG A 393 3.22 7.49 22.65
C ARG A 393 2.28 7.41 23.85
N SER A 394 1.00 7.09 23.66
CA SER A 394 0.06 6.83 24.77
C SER A 394 0.43 5.58 25.54
N VAL A 395 0.58 4.43 24.86
CA VAL A 395 0.94 3.14 25.47
C VAL A 395 2.27 3.21 26.21
N ASN A 396 3.25 3.97 25.72
CA ASN A 396 4.52 4.15 26.42
C ASN A 396 4.39 5.06 27.65
N ARG A 397 3.53 6.10 27.64
CA ARG A 397 3.17 6.87 28.85
C ARG A 397 2.44 6.00 29.87
N GLU A 398 1.50 5.17 29.42
CA GLU A 398 0.75 4.23 30.27
C GLU A 398 1.71 3.22 30.93
N ARG A 399 2.65 2.64 30.16
CA ARG A 399 3.72 1.78 30.69
C ARG A 399 4.63 2.50 31.68
N GLU A 400 5.03 3.73 31.40
CA GLU A 400 5.81 4.55 32.34
C GLU A 400 5.05 4.82 33.65
N MET A 401 3.75 5.13 33.57
CA MET A 401 2.92 5.37 34.74
C MET A 401 2.68 4.09 35.55
N LEU A 402 2.44 2.96 34.87
CA LEU A 402 2.37 1.64 35.50
C LEU A 402 3.67 1.30 36.21
N PHE A 403 4.83 1.45 35.56
CA PHE A 403 6.14 1.21 36.17
C PHE A 403 6.41 2.13 37.37
N LYS A 404 6.04 3.42 37.28
CA LYS A 404 6.14 4.37 38.42
C LYS A 404 5.23 3.94 39.57
N SER A 405 4.02 3.46 39.29
CA SER A 405 3.07 2.99 40.32
C SER A 405 3.48 1.65 40.94
N GLN A 406 4.00 0.71 40.15
CA GLN A 406 4.59 -0.55 40.63
C GLN A 406 5.76 -0.27 41.55
N ARG A 407 6.72 0.56 41.14
CA ARG A 407 7.88 0.92 41.96
C ARG A 407 7.49 1.66 43.25
N ALA A 408 6.48 2.54 43.20
CA ALA A 408 5.97 3.21 44.39
C ALA A 408 5.27 2.22 45.36
N PHE A 409 4.55 1.23 44.82
CA PHE A 409 3.92 0.16 45.62
C PHE A 409 4.97 -0.79 46.20
N GLU A 410 5.99 -1.19 45.43
CA GLU A 410 7.15 -1.96 45.89
C GLU A 410 7.80 -1.25 47.08
N GLN A 411 8.19 0.02 46.92
CA GLN A 411 8.77 0.85 47.98
C GLN A 411 7.86 0.99 49.21
N PHE A 412 6.54 1.11 49.02
CA PHE A 412 5.59 1.12 50.13
C PHE A 412 5.57 -0.23 50.88
N THR A 413 5.52 -1.36 50.15
CA THR A 413 5.54 -2.69 50.78
C THR A 413 6.90 -3.03 51.40
N GLU A 414 8.01 -2.52 50.87
CA GLU A 414 9.33 -2.64 51.49
C GLU A 414 9.37 -1.85 52.80
N HIS A 415 8.91 -0.60 52.81
CA HIS A 415 8.84 0.22 54.01
C HIS A 415 7.88 -0.34 55.08
N ASP A 416 6.72 -0.87 54.69
CA ASP A 416 5.81 -1.59 55.60
C ASP A 416 6.46 -2.86 56.16
N ARG A 417 7.20 -3.64 55.35
CA ARG A 417 7.94 -4.81 55.81
C ARG A 417 9.08 -4.43 56.76
N GLU A 418 9.75 -3.31 56.54
CA GLU A 418 10.78 -2.78 57.44
C GLU A 418 10.17 -2.29 58.76
N ARG A 419 9.05 -1.54 58.71
CA ARG A 419 8.34 -1.13 59.93
C ARG A 419 7.86 -2.34 60.73
N ILE A 420 7.25 -3.34 60.08
CA ILE A 420 6.79 -4.58 60.76
C ILE A 420 7.96 -5.42 61.30
N LYS A 421 9.17 -5.35 60.72
CA LYS A 421 10.36 -5.96 61.32
C LYS A 421 10.78 -5.20 62.58
N LEU A 422 10.88 -3.88 62.52
CA LEU A 422 11.24 -3.04 63.66
C LEU A 422 10.23 -3.19 64.81
N GLU A 423 8.92 -3.12 64.52
CA GLU A 423 7.84 -3.38 65.50
C GLU A 423 7.98 -4.75 66.18
N ARG A 424 8.42 -5.79 65.45
CA ARG A 424 8.68 -7.13 66.01
C ARG A 424 9.97 -7.21 66.82
N GLU A 425 11.04 -6.59 66.33
CA GLU A 425 12.33 -6.54 67.03
C GLU A 425 12.17 -5.77 68.35
N GLU A 426 11.47 -4.63 68.35
CA GLU A 426 11.09 -3.88 69.55
C GLU A 426 10.25 -4.75 70.51
N TRP A 427 9.21 -5.44 70.01
CA TRP A 427 8.37 -6.31 70.84
C TRP A 427 9.13 -7.51 71.44
N ASP A 428 10.03 -8.15 70.69
CA ASP A 428 10.86 -9.24 71.21
C ASP A 428 11.89 -8.72 72.24
N HIS A 429 12.38 -7.48 72.10
CA HIS A 429 13.21 -6.83 73.14
C HIS A 429 12.40 -6.50 74.41
N GLU A 430 11.21 -5.91 74.27
CA GLU A 430 10.31 -5.64 75.42
C GLU A 430 9.95 -6.93 76.15
N ARG A 431 9.56 -7.97 75.40
CA ARG A 431 9.22 -9.29 75.92
C ARG A 431 10.44 -9.99 76.55
N GLY A 432 11.63 -9.83 75.97
CA GLY A 432 12.89 -10.28 76.56
C GLY A 432 13.18 -9.61 77.90
N GLY A 433 12.93 -8.30 78.00
CA GLY A 433 12.99 -7.54 79.26
C GLY A 433 11.99 -8.05 80.30
N GLN A 434 10.70 -8.14 79.94
CA GLN A 434 9.65 -8.67 80.82
C GLN A 434 9.96 -10.08 81.33
N LEU A 435 10.50 -10.97 80.49
CA LEU A 435 10.92 -12.31 80.90
C LEU A 435 12.16 -12.31 81.82
N ALA A 436 13.07 -11.34 81.65
CA ALA A 436 14.20 -11.16 82.57
C ALA A 436 13.75 -10.59 83.92
N ASP A 437 12.79 -9.67 83.94
CA ASP A 437 12.23 -9.10 85.17
C ASP A 437 11.32 -10.08 85.93
N LEU A 438 10.51 -10.88 85.23
CA LEU A 438 9.78 -12.00 85.84
C LEU A 438 10.73 -13.03 86.46
N ARG A 439 11.88 -13.31 85.84
CA ARG A 439 12.92 -14.16 86.44
C ARG A 439 13.52 -13.52 87.70
N ARG A 440 13.89 -12.23 87.66
CA ARG A 440 14.37 -11.48 88.84
C ARG A 440 13.36 -11.50 89.98
N GLN A 441 12.06 -11.35 89.68
CA GLN A 441 10.99 -11.46 90.67
C GLN A 441 10.87 -12.89 91.23
N GLN A 442 10.96 -13.93 90.39
CA GLN A 442 10.97 -15.32 90.83
C GLN A 442 12.20 -15.66 91.70
N ASP A 443 13.39 -15.20 91.32
CA ASP A 443 14.62 -15.35 92.09
C ASP A 443 14.52 -14.64 93.45
N MET A 444 13.98 -13.42 93.49
CA MET A 444 13.72 -12.69 94.74
C MET A 444 12.69 -13.41 95.62
N LEU A 445 11.60 -13.94 95.04
CA LEU A 445 10.60 -14.72 95.78
C LEU A 445 11.18 -16.03 96.31
N ALA A 446 12.06 -16.71 95.56
CA ALA A 446 12.79 -17.89 96.01
C ALA A 446 13.77 -17.55 97.14
N LEU A 447 14.51 -16.44 97.04
CA LEU A 447 15.34 -15.92 98.14
C LEU A 447 14.50 -15.59 99.38
N HIS A 448 13.31 -15.01 99.23
CA HIS A 448 12.39 -14.75 100.35
C HIS A 448 11.85 -16.06 100.95
N ALA A 449 11.51 -17.07 100.14
CA ALA A 449 11.08 -18.38 100.61
C ALA A 449 12.18 -19.08 101.42
N ASN A 450 13.41 -19.14 100.89
CA ASN A 450 14.58 -19.71 101.58
C ASN A 450 14.88 -18.96 102.90
N ASN A 451 14.72 -17.64 102.91
CA ASN A 451 14.85 -16.83 104.13
C ASN A 451 13.75 -17.11 105.17
N LEU A 452 12.52 -17.44 104.73
CA LEU A 452 11.43 -17.83 105.62
C LEU A 452 11.60 -19.25 106.18
N GLU A 453 12.11 -20.18 105.38
CA GLU A 453 12.45 -21.52 105.81
C GLU A 453 13.60 -21.49 106.83
N GLY A 454 14.68 -20.75 106.54
CA GLY A 454 15.76 -20.48 107.49
C GLY A 454 15.37 -19.61 108.71
N ARG A 455 14.16 -19.04 108.74
CA ARG A 455 13.55 -18.43 109.94
C ARG A 455 12.72 -19.46 110.72
N ARG A 456 11.96 -20.31 110.03
CA ARG A 456 11.23 -21.44 110.62
C ARG A 456 12.19 -22.37 111.37
N GLU A 457 13.29 -22.76 110.73
CA GLU A 457 14.35 -23.55 111.39
C GLU A 457 14.89 -22.87 112.65
N ARG A 458 15.11 -21.55 112.63
CA ARG A 458 15.59 -20.81 113.80
C ARG A 458 14.55 -20.73 114.91
N LEU A 459 13.27 -20.57 114.57
CA LEU A 459 12.18 -20.62 115.56
C LEU A 459 12.01 -22.01 116.15
N ASP A 460 12.18 -23.07 115.36
CA ASP A 460 12.10 -24.46 115.85
C ASP A 460 13.34 -24.85 116.68
N LYS A 461 14.53 -24.30 116.38
CA LYS A 461 15.72 -24.35 117.26
C LYS A 461 15.49 -23.59 118.58
N LEU A 462 15.04 -22.34 118.51
CA LEU A 462 14.70 -21.54 119.70
C LEU A 462 13.60 -22.17 120.56
N ARG A 463 12.66 -22.92 119.98
CA ARG A 463 11.67 -23.73 120.73
C ARG A 463 12.34 -24.87 121.49
N ALA A 464 13.24 -25.61 120.86
CA ALA A 464 14.00 -26.67 121.53
C ALA A 464 14.88 -26.10 122.67
N GLU A 465 15.54 -24.97 122.43
CA GLU A 465 16.33 -24.24 123.43
C GLU A 465 15.46 -23.69 124.58
N LEU A 466 14.22 -23.25 124.30
CA LEU A 466 13.25 -22.86 125.32
C LEU A 466 12.72 -24.07 126.13
N GLU A 467 12.49 -25.21 125.49
CA GLU A 467 12.16 -26.45 126.21
C GLU A 467 13.32 -26.94 127.08
N GLU A 468 14.57 -26.84 126.61
CA GLU A 468 15.76 -27.21 127.36
C GLU A 468 16.04 -26.24 128.52
N THR A 469 15.86 -24.94 128.33
CA THR A 469 15.91 -23.96 129.45
C THR A 469 14.74 -24.11 130.41
N HIS A 470 13.56 -24.57 129.97
CA HIS A 470 12.47 -24.94 130.88
C HIS A 470 12.75 -26.23 131.67
N ARG A 471 13.39 -27.25 131.07
CA ARG A 471 13.83 -28.46 131.79
C ARG A 471 14.91 -28.12 132.82
N THR A 472 15.99 -27.44 132.39
CA THR A 472 17.09 -27.05 133.28
C THR A 472 16.68 -26.04 134.36
N THR A 473 15.68 -25.18 134.14
CA THR A 473 15.14 -24.32 135.23
C THR A 473 14.21 -25.08 136.19
N LEU A 474 13.53 -26.15 135.77
CA LEU A 474 12.85 -27.07 136.69
C LEU A 474 13.85 -27.89 137.50
N GLU A 475 14.88 -28.43 136.86
CA GLU A 475 16.01 -29.12 137.52
C GLU A 475 16.72 -28.19 138.51
N MET A 476 17.01 -26.94 138.14
CA MET A 476 17.63 -25.95 139.03
C MET A 476 16.70 -25.56 140.19
N ARG A 477 15.39 -25.47 139.99
CA ARG A 477 14.41 -25.24 141.07
C ARG A 477 14.37 -26.42 142.04
N MET A 478 14.28 -27.65 141.54
CA MET A 478 14.35 -28.85 142.38
C MET A 478 15.68 -28.92 143.14
N ALA A 479 16.81 -28.65 142.49
CA ALA A 479 18.12 -28.60 143.13
C ALA A 479 18.23 -27.47 144.18
N ILE A 480 17.57 -26.33 143.99
CA ILE A 480 17.48 -25.26 145.00
C ILE A 480 16.60 -25.68 146.18
N GLU A 481 15.47 -26.36 145.93
CA GLU A 481 14.56 -26.86 146.97
C GLU A 481 15.22 -28.00 147.79
N GLU A 482 15.91 -28.93 147.13
CA GLU A 482 16.72 -29.97 147.75
C GLU A 482 17.90 -29.38 148.54
N ALA A 483 18.66 -28.46 147.95
CA ALA A 483 19.77 -27.79 148.64
C ALA A 483 19.28 -26.94 149.81
N TRP A 484 18.11 -26.30 149.72
CA TRP A 484 17.50 -25.57 150.83
C TRP A 484 17.10 -26.50 151.97
N ALA A 485 16.49 -27.65 151.67
CA ALA A 485 16.18 -28.67 152.67
C ALA A 485 17.45 -29.20 153.36
N GLN A 486 18.50 -29.52 152.60
CA GLN A 486 19.78 -30.00 153.12
C GLN A 486 20.54 -28.93 153.93
N MET A 487 20.60 -27.68 153.45
CA MET A 487 21.26 -26.55 154.14
C MET A 487 20.53 -26.20 155.45
N THR A 488 19.20 -26.22 155.45
CA THR A 488 18.40 -25.93 156.66
C THR A 488 18.62 -26.98 157.74
N GLN A 489 18.90 -28.24 157.37
CA GLN A 489 19.30 -29.30 158.32
C GLN A 489 20.73 -29.18 158.85
N THR A 490 21.64 -28.50 158.14
CA THR A 490 23.10 -28.60 158.38
C THR A 490 23.77 -27.30 158.84
N CYS A 491 23.30 -26.13 158.41
CA CYS A 491 24.00 -24.84 158.57
C CYS A 491 23.18 -23.74 159.26
N GLY A 492 21.91 -24.01 159.59
CA GLY A 492 21.00 -23.00 160.15
C GLY A 492 20.38 -22.07 159.11
N VAL A 493 19.31 -21.37 159.53
CA VAL A 493 18.39 -20.67 158.61
C VAL A 493 19.08 -19.51 157.88
N ASP A 494 19.86 -18.69 158.57
CA ASP A 494 20.36 -17.40 158.05
C ASP A 494 21.36 -17.59 156.87
N VAL A 495 22.21 -18.62 156.92
CA VAL A 495 23.16 -18.94 155.85
C VAL A 495 22.45 -19.57 154.64
N ALA A 496 21.39 -20.35 154.88
CA ALA A 496 20.54 -20.88 153.83
C ALA A 496 19.76 -19.75 153.10
N GLN A 497 19.27 -18.76 153.84
CA GLN A 497 18.61 -17.57 153.27
C GLN A 497 19.54 -16.79 152.33
N GLN A 498 20.76 -16.44 152.76
CA GLN A 498 21.68 -15.66 151.90
C GLN A 498 22.02 -16.35 150.57
N ARG A 499 22.09 -17.69 150.54
CA ARG A 499 22.30 -18.44 149.28
C ARG A 499 21.01 -18.58 148.47
N LEU A 500 19.86 -18.72 149.12
CA LEU A 500 18.55 -18.68 148.46
C LEU A 500 18.32 -17.32 147.78
N ASP A 501 18.65 -16.21 148.44
CA ASP A 501 18.56 -14.86 147.89
C ASP A 501 19.47 -14.68 146.67
N GLN A 502 20.69 -15.22 146.70
CA GLN A 502 21.60 -15.22 145.54
C GLN A 502 21.04 -16.04 144.36
N ALA A 503 20.48 -17.22 144.64
CA ALA A 503 19.85 -18.06 143.61
C ALA A 503 18.58 -17.42 143.03
N GLN A 504 17.76 -16.77 143.87
CA GLN A 504 16.60 -15.99 143.44
C GLN A 504 17.00 -14.77 142.61
N GLN A 505 18.08 -14.07 142.98
CA GLN A 505 18.63 -12.96 142.18
C GLN A 505 19.10 -13.46 140.80
N GLN A 506 19.84 -14.57 140.74
CA GLN A 506 20.25 -15.20 139.47
C GLN A 506 19.04 -15.59 138.61
N LEU A 507 18.06 -16.32 139.17
CA LEU A 507 16.82 -16.66 138.47
C LEU A 507 16.07 -15.41 137.99
N SER A 508 16.00 -14.34 138.78
CA SER A 508 15.37 -13.07 138.40
C SER A 508 16.11 -12.38 137.25
N GLY A 509 17.44 -12.51 137.18
CA GLY A 509 18.27 -12.04 136.08
C GLY A 509 18.00 -12.82 134.79
N HIS A 510 17.95 -14.15 134.87
CA HIS A 510 17.58 -15.01 133.74
C HIS A 510 16.15 -14.72 133.23
N TYR A 511 15.18 -14.54 134.13
CA TYR A 511 13.82 -14.14 133.73
C TYR A 511 13.72 -12.74 133.14
N ARG A 512 14.61 -11.81 133.52
CA ARG A 512 14.72 -10.50 132.87
C ARG A 512 15.27 -10.66 131.45
N GLY A 513 16.41 -11.33 131.28
CA GLY A 513 17.00 -11.58 129.95
C GLY A 513 16.07 -12.32 128.98
N LEU A 514 15.35 -13.35 129.45
CA LEU A 514 14.33 -14.05 128.65
C LEU A 514 13.13 -13.15 128.30
N ARG A 515 12.75 -12.21 129.18
CA ARG A 515 11.66 -11.28 128.92
C ARG A 515 12.07 -10.19 127.93
N ASP A 516 13.31 -9.73 128.02
CA ASP A 516 13.86 -8.71 127.14
C ASP A 516 14.05 -9.28 125.72
N SER A 517 14.56 -10.51 125.57
CA SER A 517 14.64 -11.17 124.26
C SER A 517 13.27 -11.52 123.65
N LEU A 518 12.25 -11.82 124.47
CA LEU A 518 10.85 -11.95 124.01
C LEU A 518 10.22 -10.61 123.61
N ILE A 519 10.76 -9.47 124.06
CA ILE A 519 10.36 -8.13 123.61
C ILE A 519 11.05 -7.82 122.28
N GLU A 520 12.35 -8.08 122.15
CA GLU A 520 13.10 -7.95 120.90
C GLU A 520 12.46 -8.79 119.77
N GLN A 521 12.19 -10.08 120.01
CA GLN A 521 11.51 -10.96 119.04
C GLN A 521 10.09 -10.49 118.69
N ARG A 522 9.39 -9.78 119.60
CA ARG A 522 8.09 -9.15 119.28
C ARG A 522 8.25 -7.95 118.35
N HIS A 523 9.26 -7.11 118.58
CA HIS A 523 9.58 -6.02 117.68
C HIS A 523 10.00 -6.53 116.29
N GLU A 524 10.87 -7.54 116.19
CA GLU A 524 11.20 -8.20 114.92
C GLU A 524 9.95 -8.73 114.19
N LEU A 525 9.02 -9.36 114.92
CA LEU A 525 7.78 -9.88 114.34
C LEU A 525 6.85 -8.77 113.85
N ASP A 526 6.75 -7.65 114.56
CA ASP A 526 5.89 -6.52 114.17
C ASP A 526 6.51 -5.66 113.05
N GLU A 527 7.83 -5.51 113.00
CA GLU A 527 8.54 -4.94 111.84
C GLU A 527 8.36 -5.81 110.60
N MET A 528 8.52 -7.13 110.72
CA MET A 528 8.30 -8.06 109.61
C MET A 528 6.83 -8.10 109.16
N ARG A 529 5.87 -7.92 110.06
CA ARG A 529 4.45 -7.74 109.70
C ARG A 529 4.21 -6.47 108.90
N GLN A 530 4.88 -5.37 109.24
CA GLN A 530 4.80 -4.12 108.47
C GLN A 530 5.40 -4.30 107.07
N LEU A 531 6.57 -4.94 106.95
CA LEU A 531 7.17 -5.28 105.65
C LEU A 531 6.27 -6.19 104.79
N PHE A 532 5.57 -7.15 105.39
CA PHE A 532 4.58 -7.97 104.66
C PHE A 532 3.30 -7.20 104.29
N GLN A 533 2.97 -6.11 104.99
CA GLN A 533 1.86 -5.24 104.62
C GLN A 533 2.26 -4.33 103.45
N THR A 534 3.44 -3.70 103.49
CA THR A 534 3.93 -2.89 102.37
C THR A 534 4.07 -3.73 101.10
N GLN A 535 4.70 -4.92 101.17
CA GLN A 535 4.78 -5.84 100.03
C GLN A 535 3.41 -6.25 99.46
N ARG A 536 2.39 -6.40 100.31
CA ARG A 536 1.02 -6.71 99.85
C ARG A 536 0.35 -5.54 99.15
N ASP A 537 0.59 -4.32 99.61
CA ASP A 537 -0.01 -3.11 99.04
C ASP A 537 0.77 -2.62 97.81
N GLU A 538 2.08 -2.88 97.74
CA GLU A 538 2.92 -2.81 96.53
C GLU A 538 2.38 -3.77 95.46
N PHE A 539 2.21 -5.07 95.77
CA PHE A 539 1.65 -6.05 94.82
C PHE A 539 0.21 -5.71 94.37
N ARG A 540 -0.59 -5.08 95.23
CA ARG A 540 -1.92 -4.56 94.86
C ARG A 540 -1.82 -3.38 93.89
N ALA A 541 -0.85 -2.48 94.10
CA ALA A 541 -0.58 -1.38 93.17
C ALA A 541 -0.07 -1.91 91.82
N GLU A 542 0.81 -2.92 91.81
CA GLU A 542 1.24 -3.60 90.58
C GLU A 542 0.06 -4.25 89.84
N GLN A 543 -0.83 -4.96 90.53
CA GLN A 543 -2.03 -5.52 89.89
C GLN A 543 -2.98 -4.42 89.38
N GLN A 544 -3.08 -3.28 90.07
CA GLN A 544 -3.87 -2.15 89.61
C GLN A 544 -3.26 -1.53 88.34
N THR A 545 -1.96 -1.22 88.31
CA THR A 545 -1.31 -0.63 87.13
C THR A 545 -1.31 -1.58 85.93
N LEU A 546 -1.14 -2.89 86.14
CA LEU A 546 -1.30 -3.89 85.07
C LEU A 546 -2.75 -3.95 84.56
N SER A 547 -3.75 -3.83 85.44
CA SER A 547 -5.16 -3.80 85.04
C SER A 547 -5.54 -2.52 84.28
N GLU A 548 -4.98 -1.38 84.67
CA GLU A 548 -5.16 -0.09 84.01
C GLU A 548 -4.44 -0.05 82.66
N TRP A 549 -3.23 -0.61 82.58
CA TRP A 549 -2.49 -0.77 81.34
C TRP A 549 -3.24 -1.68 80.36
N ALA A 550 -3.70 -2.86 80.80
CA ALA A 550 -4.49 -3.75 79.96
C ALA A 550 -5.79 -3.08 79.49
N ALA A 551 -6.51 -2.39 80.39
CA ALA A 551 -7.69 -1.61 80.03
C ALA A 551 -7.39 -0.39 79.13
N SER A 552 -6.15 0.08 79.07
CA SER A 552 -5.69 1.09 78.12
C SER A 552 -5.41 0.49 76.73
N GLN A 553 -4.79 -0.70 76.68
CA GLN A 553 -4.55 -1.42 75.42
C GLN A 553 -5.86 -1.88 74.77
N ASP A 554 -6.82 -2.38 75.56
CA ASP A 554 -8.18 -2.67 75.07
C ASP A 554 -8.85 -1.44 74.41
N ARG A 555 -8.57 -0.23 74.89
CA ARG A 555 -9.09 1.01 74.29
C ARG A 555 -8.35 1.37 73.02
N THR A 556 -7.02 1.29 72.98
CA THR A 556 -6.23 1.62 71.78
C THR A 556 -6.46 0.62 70.65
N LEU A 557 -6.68 -0.65 70.97
CA LEU A 557 -7.11 -1.68 70.02
C LEU A 557 -8.50 -1.34 69.46
N ARG A 558 -9.51 -1.09 70.31
CA ARG A 558 -10.86 -0.73 69.83
C ARG A 558 -10.90 0.56 69.01
N THR A 559 -10.08 1.56 69.30
CA THR A 559 -9.95 2.74 68.42
C THR A 559 -9.34 2.38 67.08
N ARG A 560 -8.27 1.56 67.06
CA ARG A 560 -7.65 1.08 65.80
C ARG A 560 -8.62 0.21 64.98
N GLU A 561 -9.42 -0.63 65.62
CA GLU A 561 -10.47 -1.43 64.96
C GLU A 561 -11.53 -0.52 64.31
N GLY A 562 -11.99 0.53 65.01
CA GLY A 562 -12.90 1.53 64.46
C GLY A 562 -12.27 2.34 63.31
N ASP A 563 -11.02 2.78 63.46
CA ASP A 563 -10.28 3.48 62.41
C ASP A 563 -10.12 2.61 61.15
N LEU A 564 -9.83 1.32 61.31
CA LEU A 564 -9.73 0.36 60.20
C LEU A 564 -11.09 0.06 59.55
N GLN A 565 -12.17 -0.02 60.34
CA GLN A 565 -13.53 -0.17 59.81
C GLN A 565 -13.94 1.04 58.96
N THR A 566 -13.73 2.28 59.46
CA THR A 566 -14.04 3.49 58.67
C THR A 566 -13.14 3.67 57.45
N GLN A 567 -11.92 3.11 57.46
CA GLN A 567 -11.05 3.04 56.28
C GLN A 567 -11.57 2.04 55.25
N ALA A 568 -12.03 0.86 55.68
CA ALA A 568 -12.65 -0.13 54.79
C ALA A 568 -13.92 0.43 54.12
N GLU A 569 -14.83 1.05 54.89
CA GLU A 569 -16.02 1.71 54.35
C GLU A 569 -15.66 2.81 53.33
N GLN A 570 -14.61 3.60 53.59
CA GLN A 570 -14.12 4.61 52.64
C GLN A 570 -13.53 3.99 51.37
N LEU A 571 -12.93 2.80 51.44
CA LEU A 571 -12.46 2.07 50.26
C LEU A 571 -13.65 1.54 49.46
N ASP A 572 -14.65 0.91 50.09
CA ASP A 572 -15.87 0.45 49.41
C ASP A 572 -16.62 1.58 48.70
N VAL A 573 -16.72 2.76 49.32
CA VAL A 573 -17.30 3.96 48.69
C VAL A 573 -16.46 4.45 47.50
N ARG A 574 -15.13 4.38 47.57
CA ARG A 574 -14.25 4.75 46.44
C ARG A 574 -14.31 3.72 45.31
N GLU A 575 -14.33 2.43 45.62
CA GLU A 575 -14.44 1.37 44.62
C GLU A 575 -15.80 1.37 43.93
N SER A 576 -16.90 1.54 44.67
CA SER A 576 -18.25 1.64 44.08
C SER A 576 -18.39 2.89 43.21
N ALA A 577 -17.84 4.03 43.64
CA ALA A 577 -17.75 5.23 42.80
C ALA A 577 -16.94 4.95 41.51
N TRP A 578 -15.75 4.33 41.62
CA TRP A 578 -14.91 3.98 40.47
C TRP A 578 -15.58 2.98 39.51
N ARG A 579 -16.22 1.92 40.04
CA ARG A 579 -17.02 0.96 39.27
C ARG A 579 -18.11 1.69 38.48
N SER A 580 -18.83 2.61 39.12
CA SER A 580 -19.88 3.39 38.44
C SER A 580 -19.34 4.35 37.37
N ALA A 581 -18.17 4.94 37.58
CA ALA A 581 -17.51 5.81 36.59
C ALA A 581 -16.97 5.01 35.39
N SER A 582 -16.38 3.85 35.66
CA SER A 582 -15.92 2.89 34.63
C SER A 582 -17.10 2.41 33.77
N GLN A 583 -18.23 2.06 34.39
CA GLN A 583 -19.45 1.68 33.68
C GLN A 583 -20.04 2.83 32.83
N ARG A 584 -20.03 4.08 33.33
CA ARG A 584 -20.41 5.25 32.52
C ARG A 584 -19.51 5.42 31.31
N TRP A 585 -18.20 5.36 31.49
CA TRP A 585 -17.24 5.48 30.38
C TRP A 585 -17.37 4.36 29.35
N ILE A 586 -17.66 3.12 29.78
CA ILE A 586 -17.97 2.00 28.87
C ILE A 586 -19.24 2.29 28.06
N ASN A 587 -20.30 2.80 28.71
CA ASN A 587 -21.54 3.17 28.02
C ASN A 587 -21.33 4.34 27.05
N GLU A 588 -20.68 5.42 27.48
CA GLU A 588 -20.28 6.58 26.65
C GLU A 588 -19.45 6.13 25.44
N LYS A 589 -18.55 5.14 25.60
CA LYS A 589 -17.79 4.54 24.50
C LYS A 589 -18.68 3.76 23.53
N ILE A 590 -19.64 2.97 24.04
CA ILE A 590 -20.59 2.23 23.19
C ILE A 590 -21.51 3.19 22.43
N GLU A 591 -21.97 4.27 23.06
CA GLU A 591 -22.73 5.35 22.44
C GLU A 591 -21.91 6.07 21.37
N ALA A 592 -20.65 6.42 21.66
CA ALA A 592 -19.75 7.02 20.68
C ALA A 592 -19.45 6.07 19.50
N GLU A 593 -19.25 4.77 19.74
CA GLU A 593 -19.12 3.77 18.69
C GLU A 593 -20.41 3.65 17.85
N ALA A 594 -21.60 3.73 18.46
CA ALA A 594 -22.86 3.72 17.74
C ALA A 594 -23.03 4.96 16.85
N VAL A 595 -22.71 6.16 17.37
CA VAL A 595 -22.72 7.41 16.59
C VAL A 595 -21.69 7.37 15.46
N ILE A 596 -20.49 6.81 15.68
CA ILE A 596 -19.49 6.62 14.62
C ILE A 596 -20.00 5.65 13.55
N ARG A 597 -20.68 4.55 13.93
CA ARG A 597 -21.28 3.60 12.96
C ARG A 597 -22.41 4.25 12.16
N ASP A 598 -23.28 5.05 12.79
CA ASP A 598 -24.34 5.79 12.11
C ASP A 598 -23.75 6.84 11.14
N LEU A 599 -22.77 7.65 11.58
CA LEU A 599 -22.06 8.59 10.70
C LEU A 599 -21.34 7.88 9.53
N LEU A 600 -20.76 6.71 9.74
CA LEU A 600 -20.18 5.89 8.67
C LEU A 600 -21.25 5.29 7.74
N GLN A 601 -22.43 4.94 8.26
CA GLN A 601 -23.56 4.46 7.46
C GLN A 601 -24.17 5.60 6.63
N GLN A 602 -24.27 6.81 7.18
CA GLN A 602 -24.66 8.04 6.47
C GLN A 602 -23.63 8.42 5.39
N LEU A 603 -22.32 8.32 5.69
CA LEU A 603 -21.28 8.52 4.67
C LEU A 603 -21.32 7.44 3.59
N THR A 604 -21.62 6.19 3.93
CA THR A 604 -21.83 5.11 2.94
C THR A 604 -23.03 5.41 2.05
N SER A 605 -24.20 5.76 2.60
CA SER A 605 -25.39 6.09 1.80
C SER A 605 -25.29 7.40 1.01
N LEU A 606 -24.37 8.30 1.39
CA LEU A 606 -23.98 9.48 0.62
C LEU A 606 -22.88 9.19 -0.42
N THR A 607 -22.21 8.04 -0.35
CA THR A 607 -21.18 7.61 -1.32
C THR A 607 -21.60 6.42 -2.19
N GLU A 608 -22.81 5.89 -2.01
CA GLU A 608 -23.54 5.13 -3.02
C GLU A 608 -24.21 6.10 -4.02
N PRO A 609 -23.64 6.34 -5.22
CA PRO A 609 -24.37 7.06 -6.25
C PRO A 609 -25.56 6.21 -6.73
N THR A 610 -26.71 6.83 -6.94
CA THR A 610 -27.87 6.20 -7.58
C THR A 610 -27.60 5.94 -9.07
N SER A 611 -26.82 4.89 -9.35
CA SER A 611 -26.37 4.48 -10.67
C SER A 611 -26.97 3.11 -11.03
N PRO A 612 -27.78 3.00 -12.10
CA PRO A 612 -28.52 1.77 -12.37
C PRO A 612 -27.63 0.67 -12.97
N VAL A 613 -27.65 -0.51 -12.32
CA VAL A 613 -27.40 -1.84 -12.89
C VAL A 613 -26.35 -1.91 -14.01
N SER A 614 -25.06 -1.85 -13.65
CA SER A 614 -23.98 -2.32 -14.52
C SER A 614 -23.72 -3.81 -14.26
N MET A 615 -24.20 -4.67 -15.17
CA MET A 615 -23.97 -6.12 -15.07
C MET A 615 -22.49 -6.43 -15.33
N TRP A 616 -21.78 -6.94 -14.32
CA TRP A 616 -20.54 -7.68 -14.50
C TRP A 616 -20.77 -9.12 -14.04
N PRO A 617 -20.51 -10.13 -14.88
CA PRO A 617 -20.82 -11.52 -14.54
C PRO A 617 -19.82 -12.08 -13.54
N HIS A 618 -20.29 -12.53 -12.37
CA HIS A 618 -19.50 -13.39 -11.50
C HIS A 618 -19.27 -14.74 -12.17
N PRO A 619 -18.02 -15.25 -12.26
CA PRO A 619 -17.76 -16.60 -12.71
C PRO A 619 -18.25 -17.60 -11.66
N SER A 620 -19.16 -18.49 -12.04
CA SER A 620 -19.67 -19.55 -11.17
C SER A 620 -18.62 -20.64 -10.97
N MET A 621 -18.01 -20.70 -9.79
CA MET A 621 -17.23 -21.86 -9.36
C MET A 621 -18.16 -23.08 -9.21
N PRO A 622 -17.78 -24.27 -9.70
CA PRO A 622 -18.58 -25.47 -9.52
C PRO A 622 -18.50 -25.95 -8.06
N VAL A 623 -19.66 -26.18 -7.45
CA VAL A 623 -19.76 -27.02 -6.25
C VAL A 623 -19.57 -28.48 -6.69
N TYR A 624 -18.61 -29.17 -6.10
CA TYR A 624 -18.55 -30.64 -6.14
C TYR A 624 -19.39 -31.21 -4.99
N GLU A 625 -20.15 -32.25 -5.30
CA GLU A 625 -20.74 -33.19 -4.34
C GLU A 625 -19.71 -34.28 -3.95
#